data_AF-A0A4Y9RXD2-F1
#
_entry.id   AF-A0A4Y9RXD2-F1
#
_cell.length_a   1.000
_cell.length_b   1.000
_cell.length_c   1.000
_cell.angle_alpha   90.00
_cell.angle_beta   90.00
_cell.angle_gamma   90.00
#
_symmetry.space_group_name_H-M   'P 1'
#
loop_
_entity.id
_entity.type
_entity.pdbx_description
1 polymer ?
#
loop_
_entity_poly.entity_id
_entity_poly.type
_entity_poly.pdbx_seq_one_letter_code
_entity_poly.pdbx_strand_id
1 'polypeptide(L)'
;MADATTAARARIDRALAELERKILELKARPASAPAIADDDLFAPRPSDSGAADQRVAELEAAGREASDALARAAEAVRGVLAESEAG
;
A
#
# COMPACT_ATOMS: atom_id res chain seq x y z
N MET A 1 -34.34 -4.60 17.38
CA MET A 1 -32.89 -4.38 17.17
C MET A 1 -32.37 -5.55 16.36
N ALA A 2 -31.92 -5.32 15.12
CA ALA A 2 -31.32 -6.40 14.33
C ALA A 2 -29.93 -6.71 14.90
N ASP A 3 -29.70 -7.96 15.27
CA ASP A 3 -28.42 -8.44 15.79
C ASP A 3 -27.30 -8.24 14.75
N ALA A 4 -26.09 -7.94 15.21
CA ALA A 4 -24.92 -7.72 14.37
C ALA A 4 -24.66 -8.90 13.42
N THR A 5 -24.95 -10.12 13.89
CA THR A 5 -24.86 -11.36 13.12
C THR A 5 -25.86 -11.38 11.96
N THR A 6 -27.10 -10.92 12.16
CA THR A 6 -28.11 -10.82 11.11
C THR A 6 -27.71 -9.80 10.04
N ALA A 7 -27.16 -8.66 10.46
CA ALA A 7 -26.67 -7.66 9.53
C ALA A 7 -25.45 -8.15 8.72
N ALA A 8 -24.53 -8.89 9.36
CA ALA A 8 -23.40 -9.51 8.67
C ALA A 8 -23.87 -10.55 7.64
N ARG A 9 -24.81 -11.42 8.01
CA ARG A 9 -25.38 -12.41 7.11
C ARG A 9 -26.06 -11.76 5.90
N ALA A 10 -26.86 -10.72 6.10
CA ALA A 10 -27.51 -10.01 4.99
C ALA A 10 -26.52 -9.38 4.01
N ARG A 11 -25.35 -8.90 4.49
CA ARG A 11 -24.28 -8.39 3.63
C ARG A 11 -23.64 -9.52 2.82
N ILE A 12 -23.39 -10.67 3.45
CA ILE A 12 -22.83 -11.85 2.78
C ILE A 12 -23.79 -12.37 1.71
N ASP A 13 -25.07 -12.53 2.04
CA ASP A 13 -26.08 -13.03 1.10
C ASP A 13 -26.19 -12.10 -0.13
N ARG A 14 -26.13 -10.78 0.08
CA ARG A 14 -26.08 -9.80 -1.01
C ARG A 14 -24.83 -9.94 -1.87
N ALA A 15 -23.66 -10.05 -1.24
CA ALA A 15 -22.40 -10.19 -1.97
C ALA A 15 -22.39 -11.49 -2.80
N LEU A 16 -22.93 -12.58 -2.26
CA LEU A 16 -23.07 -13.86 -2.98
C LEU A 16 -24.01 -13.74 -4.17
N ALA A 17 -25.18 -13.11 -4.00
CA ALA A 17 -26.12 -12.90 -5.09
C ALA A 17 -25.53 -12.03 -6.22
N GLU A 18 -24.77 -10.99 -5.87
CA GLU A 18 -24.08 -10.15 -6.85
C GLU A 18 -22.98 -10.93 -7.60
N LEU A 19 -22.24 -11.78 -6.89
CA LEU A 19 -21.20 -12.63 -7.49
C LEU A 19 -21.79 -13.65 -8.45
N GLU A 20 -22.88 -14.33 -8.06
CA GLU A 20 -23.57 -15.29 -8.91
C GLU A 20 -24.07 -14.64 -10.21
N ARG A 21 -24.68 -13.45 -10.12
CA ARG A 21 -25.11 -12.68 -11.28
C ARG A 21 -23.94 -12.39 -12.23
N LYS A 22 -22.82 -11.87 -11.70
CA LYS A 22 -21.62 -11.58 -12.51
C LYS A 22 -21.05 -12.82 -13.19
N ILE A 23 -21.03 -13.96 -12.49
CA ILE A 23 -20.55 -15.23 -13.07
C ILE A 23 -21.46 -15.68 -14.21
N LEU A 24 -22.78 -15.56 -14.06
CA LEU A 24 -23.73 -15.90 -15.12
C LEU A 24 -23.55 -15.00 -16.35
N GLU A 25 -23.36 -13.70 -16.14
CA GLU A 25 -23.05 -12.74 -17.21
C GLU A 25 -21.75 -13.10 -17.94
N LEU A 26 -20.70 -13.46 -17.19
CA LEU A 26 -19.42 -13.91 -17.77
C LEU A 26 -19.58 -15.20 -18.58
N LYS A 27 -20.34 -16.17 -18.08
CA LYS A 27 -20.61 -17.43 -18.77
C LYS A 27 -21.44 -17.24 -20.04
N ALA A 28 -22.38 -16.30 -20.03
CA ALA A 28 -23.19 -15.96 -21.19
C ALA A 28 -22.43 -15.12 -22.23
N ARG A 29 -21.23 -14.63 -21.90
CA ARG A 29 -20.46 -13.74 -22.77
C ARG A 29 -19.93 -14.49 -24.00
N PRO A 30 -20.16 -13.99 -25.22
CA PRO A 30 -19.66 -14.64 -26.43
C PRO A 30 -18.14 -14.56 -26.51
N ALA A 31 -17.51 -15.55 -27.15
CA ALA A 31 -16.06 -15.61 -27.34
C ALA A 31 -15.50 -14.44 -28.17
N SER A 32 -16.36 -13.78 -28.96
CA SER A 32 -16.03 -12.57 -29.74
C SER A 32 -16.07 -11.28 -28.91
N ALA A 33 -16.56 -11.32 -27.67
CA ALA A 33 -16.56 -10.15 -26.81
C ALA A 33 -15.12 -9.77 -26.41
N PRO A 34 -14.81 -8.47 -26.32
CA PRO A 34 -13.51 -8.00 -25.83
C PRO A 34 -13.12 -8.68 -24.51
N ALA A 35 -11.83 -8.97 -24.34
CA ALA A 35 -11.30 -9.46 -23.08
C ALA A 35 -11.69 -8.49 -21.95
N ILE A 36 -12.16 -9.03 -20.81
CA ILE A 36 -12.23 -8.19 -19.61
C ILE A 36 -10.79 -8.00 -19.19
N ALA A 37 -10.40 -6.75 -18.95
CA ALA A 37 -9.10 -6.47 -18.36
C ALA A 37 -9.00 -7.28 -17.07
N ASP A 38 -7.99 -8.15 -16.97
CA ASP A 38 -7.70 -8.82 -15.72
C ASP A 38 -7.58 -7.72 -14.65
N ASP A 39 -8.40 -7.83 -13.60
CA ASP A 39 -8.32 -6.94 -12.44
C ASP A 39 -7.05 -7.33 -11.68
N ASP A 40 -5.91 -6.90 -12.21
CA ASP A 40 -4.63 -7.04 -11.56
C ASP A 40 -4.63 -6.08 -10.37
N LEU A 41 -5.04 -6.62 -9.22
CA LEU A 41 -5.07 -5.92 -7.94
C LEU A 41 -3.71 -5.33 -7.53
N PHE A 42 -2.62 -5.75 -8.20
CA PHE A 42 -1.27 -5.27 -7.99
C PHE A 42 -0.77 -4.34 -9.10
N ALA A 43 -1.55 -4.11 -10.16
CA ALA A 43 -1.19 -3.16 -11.19
C ALA A 43 -1.17 -1.73 -10.60
N PRO A 44 -0.11 -0.94 -10.87
CA PRO A 44 -0.04 0.45 -10.44
C PRO A 44 -1.25 1.22 -10.98
N ARG A 45 -2.04 1.84 -10.10
CA ARG A 45 -3.17 2.65 -10.54
C ARG A 45 -2.64 3.90 -11.22
N PRO A 46 -3.23 4.34 -12.35
CA PRO A 46 -2.79 5.53 -13.07
C PRO A 46 -2.95 6.83 -12.26
N SER A 47 -3.76 6.83 -11.19
CA SER A 47 -3.87 7.92 -10.21
C SER A 47 -2.72 7.98 -9.21
N ASP A 48 -2.00 6.87 -9.04
CA ASP A 48 -1.03 6.69 -7.97
C ASP A 48 0.41 6.95 -8.46
N SER A 49 0.66 6.94 -9.77
CA SER A 49 2.01 7.10 -10.33
C SER A 49 2.65 8.44 -9.95
N GLY A 50 1.95 9.57 -10.14
CA GLY A 50 2.51 10.88 -9.80
C GLY A 50 2.66 11.14 -8.28
N ALA A 51 1.70 10.67 -7.48
CA ALA A 51 1.70 10.87 -6.04
C ALA A 51 2.66 9.92 -5.30
N ALA A 52 2.81 8.68 -5.79
CA ALA A 52 3.76 7.72 -5.26
C ALA A 52 5.21 8.17 -5.52
N ASP A 53 5.51 8.66 -6.73
CA ASP A 53 6.86 9.14 -7.07
C ASP A 53 7.27 10.34 -6.21
N GLN A 54 6.35 11.27 -5.96
CA GLN A 54 6.59 12.40 -5.07
C GLN A 54 6.86 11.95 -3.63
N ARG A 55 6.06 11.01 -3.12
CA ARG A 55 6.23 10.46 -1.78
C ARG A 55 7.55 9.70 -1.62
N VAL A 56 7.97 8.96 -2.64
CA VAL A 56 9.28 8.28 -2.65
C VAL A 56 10.41 9.31 -2.59
N ALA A 57 10.35 10.37 -3.40
CA ALA A 57 11.36 11.42 -3.39
C ALA A 57 11.47 12.14 -2.04
N GLU A 58 10.34 12.40 -1.37
CA GLU A 58 10.30 12.96 -0.02
C GLU A 58 10.95 12.02 1.01
N LEU A 59 10.63 10.72 0.96
CA LEU A 59 11.21 9.72 1.85
C LEU A 59 12.72 9.58 1.64
N GLU A 60 13.19 9.61 0.40
CA GLU A 60 14.62 9.58 0.10
C GLU A 60 15.36 10.82 0.61
N ALA A 61 14.74 12.00 0.50
CA ALA A 61 15.30 13.23 1.05
C ALA A 61 15.41 13.17 2.58
N ALA A 62 14.35 12.74 3.25
CA ALA A 62 14.34 12.53 4.71
C ALA A 62 15.37 11.46 5.13
N GLY A 63 15.53 10.40 4.34
CA GLY A 63 16.53 9.37 4.58
C GLY A 63 17.96 9.91 4.54
N ARG A 64 18.30 10.73 3.54
CA ARG A 64 19.62 11.39 3.45
C ARG A 64 19.87 12.31 4.65
N GLU A 65 18.89 13.12 5.03
CA GLU A 65 19.00 14.01 6.19
C GLU A 65 19.24 13.24 7.49
N ALA A 66 18.50 12.14 7.69
CA ALA A 66 18.67 11.28 8.86
C ALA A 66 20.08 10.67 8.90
N SER A 67 20.58 10.15 7.77
CA SER A 67 21.93 9.61 7.66
C SER A 67 23.00 10.65 8.01
N ASP A 68 22.88 11.88 7.53
CA ASP A 68 23.82 12.96 7.82
C ASP A 68 23.79 13.40 9.30
N ALA A 69 22.60 13.40 9.91
CA ALA A 69 22.45 13.64 11.34
C ALA A 69 23.13 12.55 12.18
N LEU A 70 22.93 11.27 11.81
CA LEU A 70 23.58 10.13 12.44
C LEU A 70 25.11 10.17 12.31
N ALA A 71 25.64 10.54 11.14
CA ALA A 71 27.07 10.69 10.93
C ALA A 71 27.68 11.75 11.87
N ARG A 72 27.04 12.93 11.97
CA ARG A 72 27.47 14.00 12.88
C ARG A 72 27.41 13.58 14.35
N ALA A 73 26.34 12.89 14.75
CA ALA A 73 26.20 12.38 16.11
C ALA A 73 27.31 11.37 16.43
N ALA A 74 27.65 10.47 15.49
CA ALA A 74 28.71 9.51 15.67
C ALA A 74 30.09 10.16 15.83
N GLU A 75 30.38 11.24 15.08
CA GLU A 75 31.62 12.00 15.26
C GLU A 75 31.67 12.70 16.63
N ALA A 76 30.57 13.31 17.07
CA ALA A 76 30.51 13.95 18.39
C ALA A 76 30.78 12.94 19.52
N VAL A 77 30.19 11.74 19.43
CA VAL A 77 30.42 10.65 20.40
C VAL A 77 31.89 10.22 20.40
N ARG A 78 32.51 10.04 19.23
CA ARG A 78 33.93 9.72 19.12
C ARG A 78 34.81 10.79 19.77
N GLY A 79 34.49 12.07 19.55
CA GLY A 79 35.21 13.19 20.18
C GLY A 79 35.19 13.13 21.70
N VAL A 80 34.00 12.93 22.30
CA VAL A 80 33.85 12.82 23.76
C VAL A 80 34.62 11.63 24.33
N LEU A 81 34.61 10.48 23.63
CA LEU A 81 35.36 9.30 24.06
C LEU A 81 36.88 9.54 24.01
N ALA A 82 37.39 10.17 22.95
CA ALA A 82 38.80 10.50 22.82
C ALA A 82 39.28 11.51 23.88
N GLU A 83 38.48 12.52 24.20
CA GLU A 83 38.77 13.46 25.29
C GLU A 83 38.81 12.75 26.66
N SER A 84 37.94 11.77 26.88
CA SER A 84 37.89 11.00 28.12
C SER A 84 39.07 10.04 28.31
N GLU A 85 39.67 9.55 27.21
CA GLU A 85 40.83 8.65 27.25
C GLU A 85 42.18 9.38 27.38
N ALA A 86 42.22 10.68 27.06
CA ALA A 86 43.43 11.50 27.07
C ALA A 86 43.65 12.31 28.37
N GLY A 87 42.67 12.33 29.28
CA GLY A 87 42.73 12.99 30.60
C GLY A 87 42.90 12.00 31.74
#